data_AF-A0A7W1R4A3-F1
#
_entry.id   AF-A0A7W1R4A3-F1
#
_cell.length_a   1.000
_cell.length_b   1.000
_cell.length_c   1.000
_cell.angle_alpha   90.00
_cell.angle_beta   90.00
_cell.angle_gamma   90.00
#
_symmetry.space_group_name_H-M   'P 1'
#
loop_
_entity.id
_entity.type
_entity.pdbx_description
1 polymer ?
#
loop_
_entity_poly.entity_id
_entity_poly.type
_entity_poly.pdbx_seq_one_letter_code
_entity_poly.pdbx_strand_id
1 'polypeptide(L)'
;PVEVTTDRAPAYPRVLDELVPTAMHDTEQYANNRVEADHGRLKARLRPMRGLKTFRSARILATGHAFVQNLRRGHYDIATDEPAHRRLPAAFVELALAT
;
A
#
# COMPACT_ATOMS: atom_id res chain seq x y z
N PRO A 1 6.52 13.05 -6.58
CA PRO A 1 7.30 12.67 -5.37
C PRO A 1 8.70 13.24 -5.51
N VAL A 2 9.38 13.57 -4.41
CA VAL A 2 10.78 14.03 -4.45
C VAL A 2 11.79 12.89 -4.48
N GLU A 3 11.36 11.69 -4.06
CA GLU A 3 12.17 10.48 -3.97
C GLU A 3 11.31 9.26 -4.33
N VAL A 4 11.93 8.29 -4.99
CA VAL A 4 11.32 6.99 -5.31
C VAL A 4 12.32 5.89 -4.97
N THR A 5 11.90 4.99 -4.08
CA THR A 5 12.68 3.81 -3.73
C THR A 5 12.23 2.60 -4.55
N THR A 6 13.18 1.92 -5.21
CA THR A 6 12.92 0.64 -5.89
C THR A 6 14.07 -0.33 -5.68
N ASP A 7 13.89 -1.59 -6.09
CA ASP A 7 15.06 -2.46 -6.30
C ASP A 7 15.86 -2.02 -7.54
N ARG A 8 16.96 -2.72 -7.83
CA ARG A 8 17.86 -2.43 -8.95
C ARG A 8 17.44 -3.08 -10.27
N ALA A 9 16.16 -3.40 -10.46
CA ALA A 9 15.71 -4.01 -11.70
C ALA A 9 15.97 -3.08 -12.91
N PRO A 10 16.44 -3.60 -14.05
CA PRO A 10 16.80 -2.80 -15.23
C PRO A 10 15.66 -1.97 -15.83
N ALA A 11 14.41 -2.28 -15.48
CA ALA A 11 13.24 -1.55 -15.97
C ALA A 11 13.11 -0.16 -15.33
N TYR A 12 13.55 0.02 -14.08
CA TYR A 12 13.25 1.23 -13.32
C TYR A 12 13.89 2.51 -13.86
N PRO A 13 15.18 2.55 -14.25
CA PRO A 13 15.80 3.79 -14.70
C PRO A 13 15.01 4.49 -15.82
N ARG A 14 14.66 3.74 -16.88
CA ARG A 14 13.87 4.28 -17.99
C ARG A 14 12.48 4.75 -17.55
N VAL A 15 11.80 4.01 -16.69
CA VAL A 15 10.45 4.35 -16.20
C VAL A 15 10.49 5.60 -15.32
N LEU A 16 11.52 5.74 -14.48
CA LEU A 16 11.69 6.89 -13.61
C LEU A 16 12.03 8.15 -14.41
N ASP A 17 12.93 8.04 -15.41
CA ASP A 17 13.24 9.14 -16.33
C ASP A 17 12.00 9.62 -17.11
N GLU A 18 11.09 8.71 -17.46
CA GLU A 18 9.87 9.04 -18.20
C GLU A 18 8.78 9.65 -17.30
N LEU A 19 8.52 9.06 -16.13
CA LEU A 19 7.34 9.39 -15.33
C LEU A 19 7.62 10.40 -14.21
N VAL A 20 8.84 10.39 -13.66
CA VAL A 20 9.23 11.18 -12.48
C VAL A 20 10.69 11.64 -12.58
N PRO A 21 11.11 12.33 -13.67
CA PRO A 21 12.52 12.64 -13.95
C PRO A 21 13.21 13.49 -12.88
N THR A 22 12.45 14.18 -12.03
CA THR A 22 12.98 15.03 -10.96
C THR A 22 13.09 14.30 -9.62
N ALA A 23 12.63 13.05 -9.52
CA ALA A 23 12.69 12.29 -8.28
C ALA A 23 14.08 11.66 -8.09
N MET A 24 14.61 11.75 -6.87
CA MET A 24 15.80 10.99 -6.48
C MET A 24 15.48 9.49 -6.50
N HIS A 25 16.28 8.69 -7.19
CA HIS A 25 16.13 7.24 -7.21
C HIS A 25 16.94 6.61 -6.08
N ASP A 26 16.25 6.13 -5.03
CA ASP A 26 16.87 5.44 -3.91
C ASP A 26 16.89 3.92 -4.14
N THR A 27 18.08 3.33 -4.01
CA THR A 27 18.32 1.88 -4.11
C THR A 27 19.22 1.38 -2.97
N GLU A 28 19.28 2.13 -1.86
CA GLU A 28 20.02 1.74 -0.68
C GLU A 28 19.52 0.40 -0.13
N GLN A 29 20.44 -0.31 0.53
CA GLN A 29 20.11 -1.56 1.18
C GLN A 29 19.00 -1.29 2.21
N TYR A 30 17.94 -2.10 2.19
CA TYR A 30 16.78 -2.00 3.09
C TYR A 30 15.82 -0.84 2.86
N ALA A 31 16.08 0.07 1.92
CA ALA A 31 15.17 1.17 1.64
C ALA A 31 13.77 0.69 1.23
N ASN A 32 13.68 -0.44 0.52
CA ASN A 32 12.42 -1.06 0.12
C ASN A 32 11.76 -1.93 1.22
N ASN A 33 12.30 -2.00 2.45
CA ASN A 33 11.76 -2.84 3.52
C ASN A 33 10.27 -2.58 3.81
N ARG A 34 9.84 -1.32 3.73
CA ARG A 34 8.45 -0.95 4.00
C ARG A 34 7.49 -1.57 2.98
N VAL A 35 7.85 -1.53 1.69
CA VAL A 35 7.02 -2.12 0.62
C VAL A 35 7.07 -3.64 0.68
N GLU A 36 8.23 -4.23 0.97
CA GLU A 36 8.35 -5.69 1.13
C GLU A 36 7.57 -6.22 2.34
N ALA A 37 7.57 -5.50 3.47
CA ALA A 37 6.76 -5.85 4.62
C ALA A 37 5.25 -5.78 4.33
N ASP A 38 4.81 -4.81 3.51
CA ASP A 38 3.41 -4.74 3.07
C ASP A 38 3.04 -5.90 2.15
N HIS A 39 3.91 -6.18 1.19
CA HIS A 39 3.79 -7.30 0.26
C HIS A 39 3.74 -8.65 0.98
N GLY A 40 4.58 -8.85 2.00
CA GLY A 40 4.56 -10.03 2.85
C GLY A 40 3.22 -10.25 3.56
N ARG A 41 2.61 -9.17 4.08
CA ARG A 41 1.26 -9.22 4.70
C ARG A 41 0.18 -9.56 3.68
N LEU A 42 0.25 -8.99 2.48
CA LEU A 42 -0.68 -9.33 1.39
C LEU A 42 -0.55 -10.81 1.01
N LYS A 43 0.67 -11.30 0.78
CA LYS A 43 0.95 -12.71 0.48
C LYS A 43 0.43 -13.64 1.58
N ALA A 44 0.64 -13.30 2.86
CA ALA A 44 0.14 -14.07 3.98
C ALA A 44 -1.40 -14.18 3.96
N ARG A 45 -2.10 -13.09 3.62
CA ARG A 45 -3.57 -13.08 3.50
C ARG A 45 -4.07 -13.88 2.30
N LEU A 46 -3.32 -13.87 1.19
CA LEU A 46 -3.68 -14.59 -0.04
C LEU A 46 -3.36 -16.09 0.01
N ARG A 47 -2.33 -16.51 0.74
CA ARG A 47 -1.88 -17.91 0.84
C ARG A 47 -3.00 -18.92 1.18
N PRO A 48 -3.89 -18.70 2.17
CA PRO A 48 -4.99 -19.63 2.46
C PRO A 48 -6.05 -19.70 1.36
N MET A 49 -6.12 -18.73 0.46
CA MET A 49 -7.14 -18.65 -0.60
C MET A 49 -6.81 -19.50 -1.83
N ARG A 50 -5.63 -20.17 -1.86
CA ARG A 50 -5.17 -21.03 -2.98
C ARG A 50 -5.18 -20.31 -4.34
N GLY A 51 -4.76 -19.05 -4.33
CA GLY A 51 -4.64 -18.20 -5.51
C GLY A 51 -5.96 -17.55 -5.94
N LEU A 52 -5.82 -16.40 -6.58
CA LEU A 52 -6.93 -15.59 -7.08
C LEU A 52 -7.39 -16.15 -8.43
N LYS A 53 -8.69 -16.39 -8.59
CA LYS A 53 -9.24 -17.04 -9.81
C LYS A 53 -9.54 -16.05 -10.94
N THR A 54 -9.65 -14.76 -10.63
CA THR A 54 -9.96 -13.72 -11.61
C THR A 54 -9.23 -12.42 -11.29
N PHE A 55 -8.97 -11.61 -12.31
CA PHE A 55 -8.46 -10.24 -12.13
C PHE A 55 -9.41 -9.36 -11.32
N ARG A 56 -10.74 -9.58 -11.44
CA ARG A 56 -11.72 -8.87 -10.62
C ARG A 56 -11.51 -9.14 -9.13
N SER A 57 -11.32 -10.40 -8.74
CA SER A 57 -11.03 -10.78 -7.35
C SER A 57 -9.69 -10.22 -6.88
N ALA A 58 -8.67 -10.23 -7.76
CA ALA A 58 -7.37 -9.63 -7.45
C ALA A 58 -7.47 -8.14 -7.15
N ARG A 59 -8.20 -7.39 -7.99
CA ARG A 59 -8.42 -5.96 -7.81
C ARG A 59 -9.14 -5.69 -6.49
N ILE A 60 -10.25 -6.37 -6.22
CA ILE A 60 -11.04 -6.16 -4.98
C ILE A 60 -10.17 -6.40 -3.73
N LEU A 61 -9.42 -7.51 -3.71
CA LEU A 61 -8.59 -7.84 -2.56
C LEU A 61 -7.39 -6.91 -2.40
N ALA A 62 -6.72 -6.53 -3.49
CA ALA A 62 -5.62 -5.57 -3.45
C ALA A 62 -6.09 -4.18 -2.97
N THR A 63 -7.23 -3.70 -3.49
CA THR A 63 -7.82 -2.42 -3.06
C THR A 63 -8.22 -2.46 -1.59
N GLY A 64 -8.90 -3.51 -1.13
CA GLY A 64 -9.27 -3.65 0.27
C GLY A 64 -8.07 -3.76 1.21
N HIS A 65 -7.01 -4.46 0.80
CA HIS A 65 -5.75 -4.53 1.56
C HIS A 65 -5.09 -3.16 1.65
N ALA A 66 -4.92 -2.46 0.52
CA ALA A 66 -4.34 -1.12 0.48
C ALA A 66 -5.14 -0.13 1.34
N PHE A 67 -6.47 -0.16 1.26
CA PHE A 67 -7.34 0.68 2.09
C PHE A 67 -7.07 0.51 3.58
N VAL A 68 -7.09 -0.72 4.08
CA VAL A 68 -6.84 -1.02 5.52
C VAL A 68 -5.44 -0.56 5.94
N GLN A 69 -4.42 -0.79 5.11
CA GLN A 69 -3.05 -0.42 5.43
C GLN A 69 -2.82 1.09 5.39
N ASN A 70 -3.46 1.79 4.45
CA ASN A 70 -3.41 3.24 4.35
C ASN A 70 -4.12 3.91 5.53
N LEU A 71 -5.27 3.37 5.94
CA LEU A 71 -6.01 3.85 7.10
C LEU A 71 -5.19 3.70 8.40
N ARG A 72 -4.55 2.54 8.61
CA ARG A 72 -3.63 2.34 9.74
C ARG A 72 -2.46 3.33 9.76
N ARG A 73 -1.99 3.75 8.58
CA ARG A 73 -0.88 4.70 8.42
C ARG A 73 -1.32 6.16 8.45
N GLY A 74 -2.62 6.45 8.56
CA GLY A 74 -3.15 7.81 8.52
C GLY A 74 -3.01 8.47 7.16
N HIS A 75 -3.11 7.70 6.08
CA HIS A 75 -3.10 8.24 4.70
C HIS A 75 -4.49 8.69 4.22
N TYR A 76 -5.47 8.78 5.12
CA TYR A 76 -6.81 9.26 4.85
C TYR A 76 -7.24 10.21 5.96
N ASP A 77 -8.03 11.22 5.59
CA ASP A 77 -8.66 12.17 6.50
C ASP A 77 -9.96 11.58 7.07
N ILE A 78 -9.85 10.40 7.70
CA ILE A 78 -10.95 9.69 8.36
C ILE A 78 -10.47 9.16 9.70
N ALA A 79 -11.27 9.31 10.75
CA ALA A 79 -10.89 8.99 12.12
C ALA A 79 -9.52 9.58 12.54
N THR A 80 -9.15 10.76 12.05
CA THR A 80 -7.84 11.39 12.28
C THR A 80 -7.61 11.74 13.74
N ASP A 81 -8.68 12.03 14.48
CA ASP A 81 -8.69 12.37 15.90
C ASP A 81 -8.47 11.16 16.81
N GLU A 82 -8.55 9.94 16.26
CA GLU A 82 -8.36 8.72 17.00
C GLU A 82 -6.88 8.29 17.05
N PRO A 83 -6.42 7.72 18.18
CA PRO A 83 -5.09 7.13 18.25
C PRO A 83 -4.97 5.99 17.24
N ALA A 84 -3.75 5.74 16.74
CA ALA A 84 -3.50 4.82 15.62
C ALA A 84 -4.13 3.42 15.77
N HIS A 85 -4.23 2.90 17.00
CA HIS A 85 -4.83 1.60 17.28
C HIS A 85 -6.37 1.59 17.19
N ARG A 86 -7.04 2.75 17.26
CA ARG A 86 -8.50 2.93 17.12
C ARG A 86 -8.95 3.47 15.77
N ARG A 87 -8.03 3.97 14.93
CA ARG A 87 -8.36 4.51 13.60
C ARG A 87 -9.17 3.56 12.74
N LEU A 88 -8.81 2.28 12.70
CA LEU A 88 -9.56 1.29 11.91
C LEU A 88 -11.01 1.15 12.38
N PRO A 89 -11.30 0.73 13.63
CA PRO A 89 -12.68 0.56 14.07
C PRO A 89 -13.49 1.86 13.99
N ALA A 90 -12.91 3.01 14.35
CA ALA A 90 -13.60 4.30 14.25
C ALA A 90 -13.96 4.67 12.81
N ALA A 91 -13.03 4.51 11.87
CA ALA A 91 -13.30 4.78 10.45
C ALA A 91 -14.38 3.85 9.87
N PHE A 92 -14.47 2.60 10.31
CA PHE A 92 -15.56 1.72 9.90
C PHE A 92 -16.92 2.16 10.46
N VAL A 93 -16.97 2.68 11.69
CA VAL A 93 -18.19 3.28 12.27
C VAL A 93 -18.58 4.52 11.45
N GLU A 94 -17.64 5.41 11.19
CA GLU A 94 -17.88 6.64 10.41
C GLU A 94 -18.39 6.33 9.00
N LEU A 95 -17.77 5.38 8.29
CA LEU A 95 -18.22 4.95 6.96
C LEU A 95 -19.62 4.32 6.98
N ALA A 96 -19.93 3.54 8.02
CA ALA A 96 -21.26 2.92 8.14
C ALA A 96 -22.37 3.96 8.35
N LEU A 97 -22.06 5.10 8.97
CA LEU A 97 -23.00 6.21 9.16
C LEU A 97 -23.13 7.10 7.91
N ALA A 98 -22.16 7.03 7.00
CA ALA A 98 -22.15 7.80 5.75
C ALA A 98 -22.92 7.13 4.60
N THR A 99 -23.52 5.94 4.83
CA THR A 99 -24.25 5.15 3.83
C THR A 99 -25.75 5.17 4.10
#